data_AF-A0A7V5DC39-F1
#
_entry.id   AF-A0A7V5DC39-F1
#
_cell.length_a   1.000
_cell.length_b   1.000
_cell.length_c   1.000
_cell.angle_alpha   90.00
_cell.angle_beta   90.00
_cell.angle_gamma   90.00
#
_symmetry.space_group_name_H-M   'P 1'
#
loop_
_entity.id
_entity.type
_entity.pdbx_description
1 polymer ?
#
loop_
_entity_poly.entity_id
_entity_poly.type
_entity_poly.pdbx_seq_one_letter_code
_entity_poly.pdbx_strand_id
1 'polypeptide(L)'
;MELTNAHILARIEQKFPGSIVSNDVAGDGILNIETTREQVADLLEFLRDDEHLNYHFLTSLCGIHYPESAGRELGVIYHLHNWPQNRRLRLKIFFPIADPHVPTATTLWPTANWMERQE
;
A
#
# COMPACT_ATOMS: atom_id res chain seq x y z
N MET A 1 -17.69 6.93 -13.57
CA MET A 1 -16.87 8.13 -13.25
C MET A 1 -15.42 7.66 -13.17
N GLU A 2 -14.47 8.40 -13.74
CA GLU A 2 -13.06 7.99 -13.73
C GLU A 2 -12.48 8.08 -12.31
N LEU A 3 -11.80 7.02 -11.86
CA LEU A 3 -11.14 7.00 -10.55
C LEU A 3 -9.87 7.85 -10.64
N THR A 4 -9.84 8.99 -9.96
CA THR A 4 -8.69 9.92 -9.96
C THR A 4 -7.90 9.79 -8.66
N ASN A 5 -6.65 10.28 -8.65
CA ASN A 5 -5.83 10.30 -7.43
C ASN A 5 -6.52 11.05 -6.29
N ALA A 6 -7.18 12.18 -6.60
CA ALA A 6 -7.95 12.94 -5.62
C ALA A 6 -9.14 12.15 -5.06
N HIS A 7 -9.84 11.38 -5.90
CA HIS A 7 -10.91 10.49 -5.43
C HIS A 7 -10.38 9.40 -4.50
N ILE A 8 -9.25 8.77 -4.83
CA ILE A 8 -8.63 7.72 -3.99
C ILE A 8 -8.27 8.29 -2.61
N LEU A 9 -7.54 9.41 -2.58
CA LEU A 9 -7.10 10.06 -1.35
C LEU A 9 -8.30 10.49 -0.48
N ALA A 10 -9.30 11.13 -1.07
CA ALA A 10 -10.49 11.58 -0.35
C ALA A 10 -11.27 10.40 0.28
N ARG A 11 -11.33 9.25 -0.40
CA ARG A 11 -12.04 8.07 0.08
C ARG A 11 -11.33 7.39 1.23
N ILE A 12 -10.00 7.31 1.16
CA ILE A 12 -9.16 6.83 2.27
C ILE A 12 -9.33 7.74 3.47
N GLU A 13 -9.19 9.06 3.30
CA GLU A 13 -9.31 10.02 4.40
C GLU A 13 -10.71 10.01 5.04
N GLN A 14 -11.77 9.79 4.25
CA GLN A 14 -13.13 9.69 4.76
C GLN A 14 -13.33 8.47 5.68
N LYS A 15 -12.72 7.32 5.34
CA LYS A 15 -12.91 6.05 6.08
C LYS A 15 -11.86 5.84 7.18
N PHE A 16 -10.64 6.30 6.94
CA PHE A 16 -9.48 6.17 7.80
C PHE A 16 -8.79 7.53 7.96
N PRO A 17 -9.41 8.48 8.68
CA PRO A 17 -8.87 9.82 8.83
C PRO A 17 -7.49 9.78 9.50
N GLY A 18 -6.51 10.49 8.92
CA GLY A 18 -5.13 10.54 9.41
C GLY A 18 -4.28 9.29 9.15
N SER A 19 -4.78 8.32 8.38
CA SER A 19 -4.01 7.11 8.02
C SER A 19 -2.93 7.35 6.96
N ILE A 20 -3.05 8.44 6.18
CA ILE A 20 -2.08 8.82 5.16
C ILE A 20 -0.97 9.65 5.82
N VAL A 21 0.22 9.06 5.95
CA VAL A 21 1.41 9.74 6.47
C VAL A 21 1.98 10.69 5.43
N SER A 22 2.08 10.23 4.19
CA SER A 22 2.53 11.03 3.06
C SER A 22 1.93 10.49 1.76
N ASN A 23 1.86 11.32 0.73
CA ASN A 23 1.52 10.88 -0.62
C ASN A 23 2.24 11.72 -1.66
N ASP A 24 2.57 11.11 -2.79
CA ASP A 24 3.21 11.74 -3.93
C ASP A 24 2.81 11.06 -5.23
N VAL A 25 2.98 11.74 -6.35
CA VAL A 25 2.88 11.12 -7.68
C VAL A 25 4.28 11.02 -8.25
N ALA A 26 4.76 9.79 -8.44
CA ALA A 26 6.08 9.56 -9.00
C ALA A 26 6.17 10.01 -10.45
N GLY A 27 7.39 10.11 -10.99
CA GLY A 27 7.62 10.52 -12.38
C GLY A 27 6.99 9.61 -13.44
N ASP A 28 6.59 8.38 -13.06
CA ASP A 28 5.82 7.44 -13.90
C ASP A 28 4.30 7.66 -13.83
N GLY A 29 3.84 8.68 -13.10
CA GLY A 29 2.42 9.02 -12.95
C GLY A 29 1.64 8.17 -11.94
N ILE A 30 2.30 7.24 -11.24
CA ILE A 30 1.64 6.37 -10.25
C ILE A 30 1.57 7.06 -8.90
N LEU A 31 0.38 7.03 -8.28
CA LEU A 31 0.17 7.51 -6.92
C LEU A 31 0.90 6.60 -5.92
N ASN A 32 1.71 7.20 -5.07
CA ASN A 32 2.30 6.59 -3.88
C ASN A 32 1.56 7.11 -2.65
N ILE A 33 1.22 6.20 -1.75
CA ILE A 33 0.67 6.51 -0.44
C ILE A 33 1.55 5.82 0.59
N GLU A 34 1.95 6.56 1.61
CA GLU A 34 2.57 6.02 2.80
C GLU A 34 1.54 5.95 3.93
N THR A 35 1.50 4.83 4.63
CA THR A 35 0.72 4.64 5.86
C THR A 35 1.59 4.01 6.95
N THR A 36 1.01 3.77 8.13
CA THR A 36 1.71 3.11 9.23
C THR A 36 1.54 1.60 9.18
N ARG A 37 2.44 0.89 9.85
CA ARG A 37 2.39 -0.57 9.98
C ARG A 37 1.08 -1.05 10.64
N GLU A 38 0.52 -0.24 11.53
CA GLU A 38 -0.69 -0.56 12.29
C GLU A 38 -1.96 -0.42 11.42
N GLN A 39 -1.92 0.43 10.40
CA GLN A 39 -3.07 0.72 9.53
C GLN A 39 -3.04 -0.06 8.22
N VAL A 40 -1.89 -0.62 7.83
CA VAL A 40 -1.70 -1.19 6.50
C VAL A 40 -2.65 -2.35 6.17
N ALA A 41 -2.97 -3.22 7.13
CA ALA A 41 -3.86 -4.36 6.90
C ALA A 41 -5.28 -3.87 6.54
N ASP A 42 -5.82 -2.97 7.37
CA ASP A 42 -7.16 -2.41 7.19
C ASP A 42 -7.26 -1.58 5.90
N LEU A 43 -6.19 -0.82 5.57
CA LEU A 43 -6.13 -0.06 4.32
C LEU A 43 -6.06 -0.98 3.10
N LEU A 44 -5.27 -2.05 3.14
CA LEU A 44 -5.20 -3.02 2.05
C LEU A 44 -6.55 -3.70 1.82
N GLU A 45 -7.23 -4.12 2.89
CA GLU A 45 -8.56 -4.71 2.81
C GLU A 45 -9.56 -3.72 2.20
N PHE A 46 -9.55 -2.47 2.66
CA PHE A 46 -10.42 -1.44 2.13
C PHE A 46 -10.15 -1.12 0.65
N LEU A 47 -8.89 -0.97 0.26
CA LEU A 47 -8.49 -0.73 -1.12
C LEU A 47 -8.96 -1.86 -2.03
N ARG A 48 -8.92 -3.11 -1.54
CA ARG A 48 -9.41 -4.28 -2.25
C ARG A 48 -10.93 -4.27 -2.34
N ASP A 49 -11.64 -4.06 -1.23
CA ASP A 49 -13.07 -4.40 -1.10
C ASP A 49 -14.03 -3.23 -1.36
N ASP A 50 -13.56 -1.99 -1.36
CA ASP A 50 -14.40 -0.84 -1.75
C ASP A 50 -14.78 -0.95 -3.24
N GLU A 51 -16.09 -0.96 -3.51
CA GLU A 51 -16.65 -1.14 -4.85
C GLU A 51 -16.17 -0.10 -5.87
N HIS A 52 -15.76 1.09 -5.40
CA HIS A 52 -15.28 2.17 -6.28
C HIS A 52 -13.76 2.18 -6.42
N LEU A 53 -12.99 1.65 -5.46
CA LEU A 53 -11.53 1.57 -5.51
C LEU A 53 -11.05 0.27 -6.17
N ASN A 54 -11.63 -0.87 -5.81
CA ASN A 54 -11.54 -2.14 -6.53
C ASN A 54 -10.08 -2.54 -6.89
N TYR A 55 -9.15 -2.44 -5.95
CA TYR A 55 -7.77 -2.87 -6.15
C TYR A 55 -7.62 -4.37 -5.94
N HIS A 56 -8.33 -5.18 -6.74
CA HIS A 56 -8.37 -6.63 -6.55
C HIS A 56 -7.10 -7.37 -6.95
N PHE A 57 -6.13 -6.72 -7.62
CA PHE A 57 -4.90 -7.38 -8.07
C PHE A 57 -3.65 -6.81 -7.38
N LEU A 58 -3.01 -7.63 -6.55
CA LEU A 58 -1.66 -7.40 -6.04
C LEU A 58 -0.65 -7.82 -7.11
N THR A 59 -0.02 -6.84 -7.75
CA THR A 59 0.95 -7.06 -8.83
C THR A 59 2.28 -7.58 -8.29
N SER A 60 2.73 -6.97 -7.20
CA SER A 60 4.01 -7.29 -6.55
C SER A 60 4.03 -6.76 -5.11
N LEU A 61 4.86 -7.37 -4.29
CA LEU A 61 5.26 -6.89 -2.96
C LEU A 61 6.79 -6.87 -2.92
N CYS A 62 7.38 -5.77 -2.47
CA CYS A 62 8.83 -5.63 -2.42
C CYS A 62 9.27 -5.00 -1.09
N GLY A 63 10.38 -5.49 -0.53
CA GLY A 63 11.09 -4.86 0.57
C GLY A 63 11.95 -3.68 0.11
N ILE A 64 12.12 -2.69 0.99
CA ILE A 64 13.10 -1.60 0.83
C ILE A 64 13.94 -1.53 2.09
N HIS A 65 15.23 -1.23 1.93
CA HIS A 65 16.13 -0.92 3.03
C HIS A 65 16.83 0.43 2.80
N TYR A 66 16.60 1.37 3.71
CA TYR A 66 17.26 2.66 3.83
C TYR A 66 18.05 2.73 5.15
N PRO A 67 19.31 2.25 5.18
CA PRO A 67 20.09 2.12 6.42
C PRO A 67 20.28 3.42 7.21
N GLU A 68 20.25 4.55 6.53
CA GLU A 68 20.47 5.88 7.12
C GLU A 68 19.19 6.50 7.71
N SER A 69 18.02 5.87 7.50
CA SER A 69 16.71 6.37 7.98
C SER A 69 16.38 5.78 9.35
N ALA A 70 16.98 6.32 10.40
CA ALA A 70 16.81 5.82 11.77
C ALA A 70 15.32 5.70 12.17
N GLY A 71 14.90 4.49 12.59
CA GLY A 71 13.52 4.16 12.96
C GLY A 71 12.59 3.83 11.79
N ARG A 72 13.08 3.94 10.55
CA ARG A 72 12.35 3.73 9.29
C ARG A 72 13.24 3.02 8.26
N GLU A 73 14.18 2.20 8.73
CA GLU A 73 15.20 1.59 7.90
C GLU A 73 14.59 0.58 6.93
N LEU A 74 13.61 -0.19 7.37
CA LEU A 74 12.91 -1.16 6.53
C LEU A 74 11.60 -0.58 6.02
N GLY A 75 11.18 -1.03 4.85
CA GLY A 75 9.86 -0.75 4.32
C GLY A 75 9.34 -1.84 3.41
N VAL A 76 8.03 -1.84 3.20
CA VAL A 76 7.36 -2.74 2.25
C VAL A 76 6.50 -1.91 1.31
N ILE A 77 6.57 -2.21 0.01
CA ILE A 77 5.71 -1.62 -1.02
C ILE A 77 4.74 -2.67 -1.55
N TYR A 78 3.45 -2.37 -1.45
CA TYR A 78 2.37 -3.12 -2.07
C TYR A 78 2.00 -2.45 -3.40
N HIS A 79 2.20 -3.16 -4.51
CA HIS A 79 1.83 -2.69 -5.85
C HIS A 79 0.43 -3.19 -6.20
N LEU A 80 -0.54 -2.29 -6.19
CA LEU A 80 -1.96 -2.59 -6.37
C LEU A 80 -2.45 -2.14 -7.74
N HIS A 81 -3.37 -2.91 -8.34
CA HIS A 81 -3.97 -2.60 -9.64
C HIS A 81 -5.47 -2.86 -9.63
N ASN A 82 -6.23 -1.82 -9.94
CA ASN A 82 -7.62 -1.90 -10.37
C ASN A 82 -7.64 -2.11 -11.89
N TRP A 83 -7.95 -3.33 -12.32
CA TRP A 83 -8.02 -3.70 -13.72
C TRP A 83 -9.17 -3.02 -14.47
N PRO A 84 -10.42 -2.99 -13.95
CA PRO A 84 -11.55 -2.36 -14.63
C PRO A 84 -11.32 -0.90 -15.03
N GLN A 85 -10.66 -0.12 -14.18
CA GLN A 85 -10.37 1.30 -14.41
C GLN A 85 -8.92 1.54 -14.85
N ASN A 86 -8.13 0.48 -14.98
CA ASN A 86 -6.71 0.51 -15.29
C ASN A 86 -5.91 1.51 -14.43
N ARG A 87 -6.16 1.51 -13.11
CA ARG A 87 -5.50 2.41 -12.15
C ARG A 87 -4.54 1.64 -11.26
N ARG A 88 -3.33 2.17 -11.11
CA ARG A 88 -2.27 1.61 -10.24
C ARG A 88 -2.06 2.49 -9.02
N LEU A 89 -1.68 1.86 -7.92
CA LEU A 89 -1.39 2.49 -6.64
C LEU A 89 -0.23 1.76 -5.97
N ARG A 90 0.65 2.50 -5.31
CA ARG A 90 1.69 1.96 -4.43
C ARG A 90 1.38 2.35 -3.00
N LEU A 91 1.12 1.37 -2.14
CA LEU A 91 1.01 1.60 -0.70
C LEU A 91 2.34 1.22 -0.05
N LYS A 92 2.90 2.12 0.77
CA LYS A 92 4.20 1.97 1.41
C LYS A 92 4.03 2.02 2.92
N ILE A 93 4.83 1.23 3.62
CA ILE A 93 5.05 1.36 5.05
C ILE A 93 6.55 1.38 5.33
N PHE A 94 6.94 2.04 6.42
CA PHE A 94 8.30 2.01 6.95
C PHE A 94 8.28 1.68 8.43
N PHE A 95 9.28 0.93 8.89
CA PHE A 95 9.38 0.42 10.26
C PHE A 95 10.84 0.16 10.64
N PRO A 96 11.16 0.09 11.94
CA PRO A 96 12.53 -0.06 12.39
C PRO A 96 13.10 -1.45 12.08
N ILE A 97 14.38 -1.51 11.71
CA ILE A 97 15.08 -2.79 11.51
C ILE A 97 15.16 -3.64 12.79
N ALA A 98 15.08 -3.01 13.96
CA ALA A 98 15.07 -3.69 15.26
C ALA A 98 13.78 -4.51 15.50
N ASP A 99 12.72 -4.27 14.73
CA ASP A 99 11.43 -4.93 14.89
C ASP A 99 10.79 -5.24 13.52
N PRO A 100 11.38 -6.18 12.74
CA PRO A 100 11.07 -6.39 11.32
C PRO A 100 9.85 -7.28 11.11
N HIS A 101 8.71 -6.90 11.68
CA HIS A 101 7.44 -7.60 11.47
C HIS A 101 6.42 -6.68 10.82
N VAL A 102 5.54 -7.26 10.00
CA VAL A 102 4.42 -6.58 9.32
C VAL A 102 3.19 -7.50 9.25
N PRO A 103 1.96 -6.96 9.20
CA PRO A 103 0.78 -7.76 8.92
C PRO A 103 0.87 -8.44 7.54
N THR A 104 0.42 -9.69 7.45
CA THR A 104 0.41 -10.43 6.18
C THR A 104 -0.72 -9.96 5.27
N ALA A 105 -0.43 -9.82 3.98
CA ALA A 105 -1.37 -9.60 2.90
C ALA A 105 -1.91 -10.93 2.32
N THR A 106 -1.43 -12.10 2.75
CA THR A 106 -1.90 -13.41 2.24
C THR A 106 -3.37 -13.69 2.49
N THR A 107 -3.92 -13.15 3.58
CA THR A 107 -5.36 -13.20 3.88
C THR A 107 -6.18 -12.46 2.83
N LEU A 108 -5.58 -11.46 2.17
CA LEU A 108 -6.22 -10.64 1.16
C LEU A 108 -5.96 -11.14 -0.25
N TRP A 109 -4.70 -11.48 -0.54
CA TRP A 109 -4.23 -12.05 -1.81
C TRP A 109 -3.39 -13.29 -1.54
N PRO A 110 -3.90 -14.51 -1.82
CA PRO A 110 -3.15 -15.75 -1.58
C PRO A 110 -1.79 -15.81 -2.31
N THR A 111 -1.66 -15.10 -3.43
CA THR A 111 -0.41 -14.97 -4.20
C THR A 111 0.69 -14.23 -3.44
N ALA A 112 0.36 -13.44 -2.42
CA ALA A 112 1.33 -12.75 -1.57
C ALA A 112 2.22 -13.73 -0.81
N ASN A 113 1.81 -15.00 -0.62
CA ASN A 113 2.54 -15.95 0.22
C ASN A 113 3.97 -16.17 -0.26
N TRP A 114 4.16 -16.29 -1.57
CA TRP A 114 5.49 -16.43 -2.14
C TRP A 114 6.29 -15.12 -1.99
N MET A 115 5.66 -13.99 -2.30
CA MET A 115 6.31 -12.68 -2.26
C MET A 115 6.80 -12.35 -0.85
N GLU A 116 5.96 -12.51 0.17
CA GLU A 116 6.31 -12.29 1.59
C GLU A 116 7.44 -13.19 2.10
N ARG A 117 7.61 -14.38 1.52
CA ARG A 117 8.67 -15.32 1.91
C ARG A 117 10.00 -15.07 1.20
N GLN A 118 9.95 -14.37 0.07
CA GLN A 118 11.13 -14.05 -0.72
C GLN A 118 11.85 -12.82 -0.17
N GLU A 119 11.08 -11.84 0.29
CA GLU A 119 11.57 -10.57 0.81
C GLU A 119 12.10 -10.65 2.26
#